data_AF-A0A2P6ML06-F1
#
_entry.id   AF-A0A2P6ML06-F1
#
_cell.length_a   1.000
_cell.length_b   1.000
_cell.length_c   1.000
_cell.angle_alpha   90.00
_cell.angle_beta   90.00
_cell.angle_gamma   90.00
#
_symmetry.space_group_name_H-M   'P 1'
#
loop_
_entity.id
_entity.type
_entity.pdbx_description
1 polymer ?
#
loop_
_entity_poly.entity_id
_entity_poly.type
_entity_poly.pdbx_seq_one_letter_code
_entity_poly.pdbx_strand_id
1 'polypeptide(L)' 'MIWLIAAAALICILGLAATIMIGINPEDKSYDDEEKTKKHFQRIILLYVVAFIPLAVGSVVYFVFW' A
#
# COMPACT_ATOMS: atom_id res chain seq x y z
N MET A 1 -9.05 -2.46 23.81
CA MET A 1 -8.20 -3.42 23.08
C MET A 1 -8.86 -3.94 21.80
N ILE A 2 -10.10 -4.48 21.86
CA ILE A 2 -10.79 -5.02 20.67
C ILE A 2 -11.03 -3.98 19.54
N TRP A 3 -11.36 -2.74 19.91
CA TRP A 3 -11.66 -1.66 18.95
C TRP A 3 -10.45 -1.22 18.13
N LEU A 4 -9.24 -1.27 18.70
CA LEU A 4 -8.00 -0.94 17.99
C LEU A 4 -7.65 -2.00 16.93
N ILE A 5 -7.87 -3.27 17.26
CA ILE A 5 -7.66 -4.38 16.34
C ILE A 5 -8.67 -4.32 15.18
N ALA A 6 -9.93 -3.99 15.47
CA ALA A 6 -10.95 -3.79 14.44
C ALA A 6 -10.60 -2.64 13.49
N ALA A 7 -10.12 -1.50 14.01
CA ALA A 7 -9.68 -0.38 13.20
C ALA A 7 -8.47 -0.73 12.33
N ALA A 8 -7.47 -1.42 12.88
CA ALA A 8 -6.29 -1.87 12.14
C ALA A 8 -6.64 -2.87 11.03
N ALA A 9 -7.53 -3.83 11.31
CA ALA A 9 -8.01 -4.79 10.32
C ALA A 9 -8.73 -4.09 9.16
N LEU A 10 -9.55 -3.07 9.46
CA LEU A 10 -10.27 -2.32 8.44
C LEU A 10 -9.33 -1.53 7.53
N ILE A 11 -8.29 -0.91 8.09
CA ILE A 11 -7.24 -0.21 7.32
C ILE A 11 -6.47 -1.19 6.42
N CYS A 12 -6.12 -2.38 6.92
CA CYS A 12 -5.45 -3.41 6.13
C CYS A 12 -6.31 -3.90 4.95
N ILE A 13 -7.61 -4.11 5.15
CA ILE A 13 -8.54 -4.54 4.09
C ILE A 13 -8.68 -3.45 3.02
N LEU A 14 -8.81 -2.19 3.42
CA LEU A 14 -8.89 -1.06 2.48
C LEU A 14 -7.58 -0.88 1.70
N GLY A 15 -6.43 -1.03 2.38
CA GLY A 15 -5.11 -1.00 1.75
C GLY A 15 -4.94 -2.12 0.73
N LEU A 16 -5.37 -3.34 1.06
CA LEU A 16 -5.36 -4.48 0.14
C LEU A 16 -6.26 -4.22 -1.08
N ALA A 17 -7.49 -3.75 -0.85
CA ALA A 17 -8.42 -3.42 -1.94
C ALA A 17 -7.86 -2.33 -2.88
N ALA A 18 -7.27 -1.28 -2.33
CA ALA A 18 -6.60 -0.24 -3.11
C ALA A 18 -5.40 -0.78 -3.89
N THR A 19 -4.59 -1.65 -3.27
CA THR A 19 -3.42 -2.28 -3.92
C THR A 19 -3.84 -3.23 -5.04
N ILE A 20 -4.93 -3.98 -4.87
CA ILE A 20 -5.48 -4.87 -5.91
C ILE A 20 -6.05 -4.05 -7.06
N MET A 21 -6.86 -3.04 -6.75
CA MET A 21 -7.50 -2.18 -7.78
C MET A 21 -6.48 -1.36 -8.55
N ILE A 22 -5.37 -0.97 -7.93
CA ILE A 22 -4.26 -0.35 -8.63
C ILE A 22 -3.45 -1.42 -9.35
N GLY A 23 -2.97 -2.49 -8.71
CA GLY A 23 -2.08 -3.47 -9.34
C GLY A 23 -2.70 -4.37 -10.41
N ILE A 24 -4.02 -4.56 -10.40
CA ILE A 24 -4.75 -5.35 -11.41
C ILE A 24 -5.46 -4.36 -12.33
N ASN A 25 -4.78 -3.96 -13.41
CA ASN A 25 -5.44 -3.42 -14.60
C ASN A 25 -5.52 -4.56 -15.64
N PRO A 26 -6.60 -5.37 -15.63
CA PRO A 26 -6.72 -6.56 -16.46
C PRO A 26 -7.05 -6.24 -17.93
N GLU A 27 -7.33 -4.97 -18.24
CA GLU A 27 -7.76 -4.50 -19.56
C GLU A 27 -6.71 -3.64 -20.28
N ASP A 28 -5.53 -3.40 -19.70
CA ASP A 28 -4.50 -2.60 -20.36
C ASP A 28 -3.75 -3.42 -21.41
N LYS A 29 -4.33 -3.51 -22.60
CA LYS A 29 -3.63 -3.96 -23.82
C LYS A 29 -2.74 -2.86 -24.42
N SER A 30 -2.64 -1.70 -23.76
CA SER A 30 -1.86 -0.54 -24.20
C SER A 30 -0.68 -0.29 -23.24
N TYR A 31 0.29 -1.20 -23.25
CA TYR A 31 1.58 -0.97 -22.60
C TYR A 31 2.45 0.11 -23.32
N ASP A 32 1.91 0.76 -24.36
CA ASP A 32 2.60 1.74 -25.21
C ASP A 32 2.44 3.20 -24.73
N ASP A 33 1.51 3.49 -23.81
CA ASP A 33 1.33 4.84 -23.25
C ASP A 33 2.22 5.05 -22.00
N GLU A 34 3.48 5.45 -22.22
CA GLU A 34 4.47 5.74 -21.17
C GLU A 34 3.94 6.60 -20.01
N GLU A 35 3.06 7.57 -20.31
CA GLU A 35 2.56 8.52 -19.31
C GLU A 35 1.57 7.88 -18.32
N LYS A 36 0.78 6.91 -18.77
CA LYS A 36 -0.17 6.18 -17.91
C LYS A 36 0.56 5.16 -17.04
N THR A 37 1.55 4.46 -17.60
CA THR A 37 2.39 3.51 -16.86
C THR A 37 3.14 4.19 -15.72
N LYS A 38 3.69 5.39 -15.95
CA LYS A 38 4.39 6.17 -14.90
C LYS A 38 3.46 6.54 -13.75
N LYS A 39 2.24 7.01 -14.04
CA LYS A 39 1.25 7.37 -13.00
C LYS A 39 0.77 6.14 -12.21
N HIS A 40 0.66 5.00 -12.88
CA HIS A 40 0.29 3.73 -12.26
C HIS A 40 1.38 3.25 -11.29
N PHE A 41 2.64 3.22 -11.75
CA PHE A 41 3.79 2.89 -10.92
C PHE A 41 3.94 3.84 -9.73
N GLN A 42 3.72 5.15 -9.94
CA GLN A 42 3.79 6.13 -8.87
C GLN A 42 2.73 5.88 -7.78
N ARG A 43 1.52 5.44 -8.13
CA ARG A 43 0.48 5.07 -7.14
C ARG A 43 0.84 3.80 -6.37
N ILE A 44 1.41 2.78 -7.03
CA ILE A 44 1.87 1.56 -6.37
C ILE A 44 3.02 1.85 -5.42
N ILE A 45 4.01 2.63 -5.87
CA ILE A 45 5.14 3.05 -5.02
C ILE A 45 4.64 3.86 -3.82
N LEU A 46 3.70 4.77 -4.02
CA LEU A 46 3.14 5.56 -2.92
C LEU A 46 2.42 4.68 -1.90
N LEU A 47 1.62 3.70 -2.33
CA LEU A 47 1.02 2.72 -1.42
C LEU A 47 2.08 1.91 -0.66
N TYR A 48 3.13 1.47 -1.35
CA TYR A 48 4.20 0.69 -0.73
C TYR A 48 4.96 1.51 0.31
N VAL A 49 5.33 2.75 -0.01
CA VAL A 49 6.02 3.68 0.89
C VAL A 49 5.15 3.96 2.12
N VAL A 50 3.86 4.26 1.94
CA VAL A 50 2.96 4.60 3.05
C VAL A 50 2.62 3.39 3.92
N ALA A 51 2.55 2.18 3.38
CA ALA A 51 2.28 0.99 4.18
C ALA A 51 3.56 0.43 4.85
N PHE A 52 4.67 0.38 4.12
CA PHE A 52 5.87 -0.35 4.53
C PHE A 52 6.80 0.51 5.40
N ILE A 53 6.90 1.81 5.14
CA ILE A 53 7.79 2.68 5.93
C ILE A 53 7.30 2.84 7.37
N PRO A 54 6.02 3.13 7.66
CA PRO A 54 5.55 3.21 9.05
C PRO A 54 5.69 1.88 9.78
N LEU A 55 5.51 0.76 9.09
CA LEU A 55 5.74 -0.57 9.66
C LEU A 55 7.21 -0.78 10.02
N ALA A 56 8.13 -0.44 9.10
CA ALA A 56 9.57 -0.58 9.30
C ALA A 56 10.10 0.38 10.37
N VAL A 57 9.62 1.62 10.41
CA VAL A 57 9.98 2.59 11.45
C VAL A 57 9.42 2.13 12.79
N GLY A 58 8.17 1.69 12.83
CA GLY A 58 7.53 1.17 14.03
C GLY A 58 8.26 -0.06 14.60
N SER A 59 8.72 -0.97 13.73
CA SER A 59 9.48 -2.13 14.17
C SER A 59 10.85 -1.76 14.74
N VAL A 60 11.60 -0.86 14.09
CA VAL A 60 12.89 -0.39 14.60
C VAL A 60 12.71 0.34 15.93
N VAL A 61 11.73 1.24 16.04
CA VAL A 61 11.45 1.97 17.29
C VAL A 61 11.07 0.99 18.40
N TYR A 62 10.23 0.00 18.11
CA TYR A 62 9.85 -1.02 19.10
C TYR A 62 11.07 -1.76 19.62
N PHE A 63 11.93 -2.31 18.75
CA PHE A 63 13.07 -3.12 19.18
C PHE A 63 14.25 -2.32 19.78
N VAL A 64 14.35 -1.02 19.50
CA VAL A 64 15.42 -0.17 20.04
C VAL A 64 15.05 0.46 21.38
N PHE A 65 13.78 0.84 21.56
CA PHE A 65 13.32 1.53 22.76
C PHE A 65 12.59 0.60 23.76
N TRP A 66 12.23 -0.62 23.36
CA TRP A 66 11.58 -1.62 24.21
C TRP A 66 12.28 -2.97 24.10
#